data_AF-A0A0N7KIR5-F1
#
_entry.id   AF-A0A0N7KIR5-F1
#
_cell.length_a   1.000
_cell.length_b   1.000
_cell.length_c   1.000
_cell.angle_alpha   90.00
_cell.angle_beta   90.00
_cell.angle_gamma   90.00
#
_symmetry.space_group_name_H-M   'P 1'
#
loop_
_entity.id
_entity.type
_entity.pdbx_description
1 polymer ?
#
loop_
_entity_poly.entity_id
_entity_poly.type
_entity_poly.pdbx_seq_one_letter_code
_entity_poly.pdbx_strand_id
1 'polypeptide(L)'
;MMVMRLKGLMVMMSCQKYGSNVIEKCLTFGSIHDRLVIAADIAGAGEDQILMMMMDEHGNYVIQKMLETIADEWVVDLIVTVVNRNFFRLIHNIHGRHVLARLQIMLAARGSYIP
;
A
#
# COMPACT_ATOMS: atom_id res chain seq x y z
N MET A 1 17.00 -5.71 11.39
CA MET A 1 16.89 -4.29 11.00
C MET A 1 15.62 -3.68 11.59
N MET A 2 15.51 -2.33 11.64
CA MET A 2 14.42 -1.58 12.29
C MET A 2 13.01 -2.12 11.98
N VAL A 3 12.77 -2.52 10.72
CA VAL A 3 11.48 -3.05 10.24
C VAL A 3 11.00 -4.27 11.03
N MET A 4 11.90 -5.16 11.43
CA MET A 4 11.52 -6.33 12.23
C MET A 4 10.99 -5.97 13.62
N ARG A 5 11.37 -4.80 14.16
CA ARG A 5 10.84 -4.30 15.43
C ARG A 5 9.45 -3.68 15.29
N LEU A 6 9.01 -3.40 14.07
CA LEU A 6 7.71 -2.81 13.74
C LEU A 6 6.70 -3.84 13.23
N LYS A 7 7.10 -5.11 13.11
CA LYS A 7 6.21 -6.20 12.66
C LYS A 7 4.99 -6.31 13.58
N GLY A 8 3.81 -6.48 13.01
CA GLY A 8 2.52 -6.45 13.70
C GLY A 8 1.98 -5.04 13.95
N LEU A 9 2.75 -3.99 13.67
CA LEU A 9 2.36 -2.59 13.87
C LEU A 9 2.29 -1.82 12.55
N MET A 10 2.57 -2.44 11.40
CA MET A 10 2.73 -1.72 10.13
C MET A 10 1.47 -0.97 9.73
N VAL A 11 0.29 -1.58 9.87
CA VAL A 11 -0.99 -0.92 9.57
C VAL A 11 -1.21 0.28 10.49
N MET A 12 -1.11 0.06 11.80
CA MET A 12 -1.33 1.11 12.80
C MET A 12 -0.36 2.28 12.64
N MET A 13 0.93 2.01 12.39
CA MET A 13 1.93 3.04 12.13
C MET A 13 1.66 3.79 10.82
N SER A 14 1.21 3.09 9.78
CA SER A 14 0.92 3.70 8.47
C SER A 14 -0.24 4.70 8.53
N CYS A 15 -1.18 4.52 9.44
CA CYS A 15 -2.32 5.43 9.65
C CYS A 15 -2.02 6.57 10.63
N GLN A 16 -0.78 6.71 11.11
CA GLN A 16 -0.36 7.82 11.96
C GLN A 16 0.46 8.85 11.18
N LYS A 17 0.20 10.14 11.41
CA LYS A 17 0.89 11.26 10.76
C LYS A 17 2.42 11.12 10.69
N TYR A 18 3.04 10.69 11.79
CA TYR A 18 4.49 10.53 11.86
C TYR A 18 4.92 9.09 11.59
N GLY A 19 4.09 8.10 11.93
CA GLY A 19 4.38 6.69 11.68
C GLY A 19 4.42 6.37 10.19
N SER A 20 3.52 6.96 9.39
CA SER A 20 3.48 6.78 7.93
C SER A 20 4.81 7.16 7.29
N ASN A 21 5.37 8.30 7.70
CA ASN A 21 6.66 8.79 7.24
C ASN A 21 7.81 7.81 7.55
N VAL A 22 7.75 7.08 8.67
CA VAL A 22 8.74 6.04 8.99
C VAL A 22 8.59 4.87 8.03
N ILE A 23 7.36 4.38 7.83
CA ILE A 23 7.10 3.25 6.91
C ILE A 23 7.48 3.62 5.48
N GLU A 24 7.13 4.80 4.99
CA GLU A 24 7.50 5.28 3.66
C GLU A 24 9.02 5.37 3.47
N LYS A 25 9.76 5.83 4.50
CA LYS A 25 11.23 5.83 4.47
C LYS A 25 11.80 4.41 4.46
N CYS A 26 11.21 3.48 5.23
CA CYS A 26 11.60 2.08 5.17
C CYS A 26 11.32 1.46 3.80
N LEU A 27 10.22 1.79 3.15
CA LEU A 27 9.94 1.34 1.78
C LEU A 27 10.90 1.95 0.76
N THR A 28 11.28 3.21 0.94
CA THR A 28 12.16 3.94 0.00
C THR A 28 13.62 3.50 0.13
N PHE A 29 14.14 3.42 1.35
CA PHE A 29 15.57 3.22 1.61
C PHE A 29 15.91 1.86 2.22
N GLY A 30 14.90 1.09 2.64
CA GLY A 30 15.10 -0.27 3.16
C GLY A 30 15.46 -1.26 2.07
N SER A 31 16.04 -2.38 2.51
CA SER A 31 16.38 -3.50 1.63
C SER A 31 15.14 -4.11 1.00
N ILE A 32 15.32 -4.89 -0.08
CA ILE A 32 14.21 -5.66 -0.68
C ILE A 32 13.53 -6.53 0.40
N HIS A 33 14.31 -7.14 1.28
CA HIS A 33 13.79 -7.93 2.39
C HIS A 33 12.91 -7.10 3.34
N ASP A 34 13.35 -5.88 3.70
CA ASP A 34 12.55 -4.99 4.56
C ASP A 34 11.22 -4.61 3.90
N ARG A 35 11.23 -4.31 2.60
CA ARG A 35 10.00 -3.98 1.83
C ARG A 35 9.02 -5.14 1.81
N LEU A 36 9.52 -6.35 1.57
CA LEU A 36 8.71 -7.56 1.57
C LEU A 36 8.13 -7.89 2.95
N VAL A 37 8.89 -7.63 4.02
CA VAL A 37 8.37 -7.79 5.39
C VAL A 37 7.24 -6.82 5.68
N ILE A 38 7.36 -5.56 5.26
CA ILE A 38 6.28 -4.56 5.39
C ILE A 38 5.04 -5.01 4.61
N ALA A 39 5.23 -5.40 3.34
CA ALA A 39 4.13 -5.84 2.50
C ALA A 39 3.45 -7.09 3.07
N ALA A 40 4.22 -8.06 3.56
CA ALA A 40 3.68 -9.29 4.13
C ALA A 40 2.89 -9.02 5.43
N ASP A 41 3.35 -8.08 6.27
CA ASP A 41 2.64 -7.70 7.50
C ASP A 41 1.31 -6.99 7.19
N ILE A 42 1.32 -6.06 6.23
CA ILE A 42 0.10 -5.37 5.76
C ILE A 42 -0.87 -6.36 5.11
N ALA A 43 -0.36 -7.26 4.25
CA ALA A 43 -1.17 -8.30 3.62
C ALA A 43 -1.77 -9.27 4.66
N GLY A 44 -0.99 -9.64 5.67
CA GLY A 44 -1.43 -10.51 6.76
C GLY A 44 -2.51 -9.89 7.66
N ALA A 45 -2.66 -8.56 7.65
CA ALA A 45 -3.72 -7.86 8.37
C ALA A 45 -5.10 -7.96 7.68
N GLY A 46 -5.14 -8.40 6.42
CA GLY A 46 -6.36 -8.66 5.66
C GLY A 46 -6.83 -7.52 4.77
N GLU A 47 -7.69 -7.85 3.79
CA GLU A 47 -8.18 -6.92 2.76
C GLU A 47 -8.90 -5.69 3.35
N ASP A 48 -9.64 -5.85 4.44
CA ASP A 48 -10.34 -4.73 5.10
C ASP A 48 -9.37 -3.68 5.66
N GLN A 49 -8.23 -4.12 6.20
CA GLN A 49 -7.19 -3.21 6.70
C GLN A 49 -6.49 -2.50 5.55
N ILE A 50 -6.23 -3.19 4.44
CA ILE A 50 -5.67 -2.58 3.23
C ILE A 50 -6.63 -1.52 2.68
N LEU A 51 -7.91 -1.84 2.57
CA LEU A 51 -8.93 -0.89 2.12
C LEU A 51 -9.03 0.33 3.04
N MET A 52 -9.01 0.11 4.36
CA MET A 52 -8.98 1.19 5.34
C MET A 52 -7.76 2.08 5.11
N MET A 53 -6.56 1.50 4.95
CA MET A 53 -5.34 2.25 4.67
C MET A 53 -5.43 3.06 3.36
N MET A 54 -6.01 2.50 2.30
CA MET A 54 -6.19 3.22 1.02
C MET A 54 -7.06 4.47 1.16
N MET A 55 -8.02 4.46 2.09
CA MET A 55 -8.95 5.58 2.33
C MET A 55 -8.52 6.49 3.47
N ASP A 56 -7.44 6.15 4.19
CA ASP A 56 -6.90 6.90 5.31
C ASP A 56 -6.04 8.09 4.84
N GLU A 57 -6.04 9.19 5.61
CA GLU A 57 -5.33 10.43 5.28
C GLU A 57 -3.79 10.27 5.25
N HIS A 58 -3.25 9.24 5.92
CA HIS A 58 -1.82 8.94 5.97
C HIS A 58 -1.50 7.59 5.31
N GLY A 59 -2.32 6.57 5.55
CA GLY A 59 -2.13 5.20 5.05
C GLY A 59 -2.09 5.12 3.53
N ASN A 60 -2.81 6.01 2.83
CA ASN A 60 -2.84 6.02 1.37
C ASN A 60 -1.44 6.26 0.76
N TYR A 61 -0.58 7.04 1.44
CA TYR A 61 0.79 7.29 1.00
C TYR A 61 1.65 6.03 1.10
N VAL A 62 1.46 5.23 2.15
CA VAL A 62 2.16 3.95 2.31
C VAL A 62 1.77 2.96 1.21
N ILE A 63 0.47 2.83 0.89
CA ILE A 63 0.01 1.95 -0.20
C ILE A 63 0.59 2.41 -1.55
N GLN A 64 0.57 3.71 -1.84
CA GLN A 64 1.20 4.25 -3.05
C GLN A 64 2.70 3.96 -3.08
N LYS A 65 3.39 4.09 -1.94
CA LYS A 65 4.82 3.80 -1.85
C LYS A 65 5.12 2.31 -2.05
N MET A 66 4.27 1.41 -1.57
CA MET A 66 4.39 -0.02 -1.85
C MET A 66 4.33 -0.29 -3.36
N LEU A 67 3.34 0.28 -4.06
CA LEU A 67 3.21 0.17 -5.52
C LEU A 67 4.44 0.73 -6.27
N GLU A 68 5.08 1.76 -5.75
CA GLU A 68 6.28 2.36 -6.35
C GLU A 68 7.56 1.56 -6.11
N THR A 69 7.69 0.93 -4.95
CA THR A 69 8.97 0.40 -4.45
C THR A 69 9.06 -1.13 -4.47
N ILE A 70 7.94 -1.83 -4.65
CA ILE A 70 7.88 -3.29 -4.65
C ILE A 70 7.44 -3.75 -6.04
N ALA A 71 8.32 -4.48 -6.72
CA ALA A 71 8.06 -4.98 -8.07
C ALA A 71 7.32 -6.33 -8.07
N ASP A 72 7.24 -7.00 -6.92
CA ASP A 72 6.65 -8.32 -6.78
C ASP A 72 5.15 -8.36 -7.15
N GLU A 73 4.81 -9.24 -8.10
CA GLU A 73 3.46 -9.37 -8.63
C GLU A 73 2.41 -9.69 -7.57
N TRP A 74 2.74 -10.48 -6.55
CA TRP A 74 1.77 -10.82 -5.50
C TRP A 74 1.27 -9.59 -4.73
N VAL A 75 2.10 -8.55 -4.57
CA VAL A 75 1.70 -7.29 -3.92
C VAL A 75 0.75 -6.51 -4.83
N VAL A 76 1.07 -6.46 -6.13
CA VAL A 76 0.25 -5.79 -7.13
C VAL A 76 -1.11 -6.49 -7.25
N ASP A 77 -1.12 -7.80 -7.38
CA ASP A 77 -2.34 -8.62 -7.49
C ASP A 77 -3.25 -8.46 -6.27
N LEU A 78 -2.66 -8.42 -5.07
CA LEU A 78 -3.40 -8.16 -3.84
C LEU A 78 -4.07 -6.78 -3.87
N ILE A 79 -3.31 -5.73 -4.21
CA ILE A 79 -3.83 -4.36 -4.28
C ILE A 79 -4.92 -4.24 -5.36
N VAL A 80 -4.70 -4.82 -6.54
CA VAL A 80 -5.68 -4.86 -7.64
C VAL A 80 -6.95 -5.58 -7.19
N THR A 81 -6.83 -6.70 -6.48
CA THR A 81 -7.97 -7.46 -5.95
C THR A 81 -8.81 -6.61 -5.00
N VAL A 82 -8.17 -5.95 -4.03
CA VAL A 82 -8.85 -5.06 -3.07
C VAL A 82 -9.51 -3.89 -3.79
N VAL A 83 -8.81 -3.28 -4.76
CA VAL A 83 -9.32 -2.17 -5.57
C VAL A 83 -10.57 -2.60 -6.35
N ASN A 84 -10.52 -3.71 -7.09
CA ASN A 84 -11.63 -4.15 -7.92
C ASN A 84 -12.89 -4.46 -7.09
N ARG A 85 -12.72 -5.06 -5.90
CA ARG A 85 -13.84 -5.34 -4.98
C ARG A 85 -14.44 -4.09 -4.35
N ASN A 86 -13.68 -3.01 -4.26
CA ASN A 86 -14.07 -1.81 -3.51
C ASN A 86 -14.01 -0.52 -4.34
N PHE A 87 -13.99 -0.63 -5.67
CA PHE A 87 -13.73 0.50 -6.58
C PHE A 87 -14.68 1.67 -6.30
N PHE A 88 -15.97 1.40 -6.12
CA PHE A 88 -16.97 2.42 -5.80
C PHE A 88 -16.65 3.18 -4.51
N ARG A 89 -16.19 2.49 -3.46
CA ARG A 89 -15.81 3.16 -2.20
C ARG A 89 -14.56 4.03 -2.39
N LEU A 90 -13.59 3.53 -3.14
CA LEU A 90 -12.33 4.22 -3.40
C LEU A 90 -12.49 5.45 -4.28
N ILE A 91 -13.27 5.38 -5.36
CA ILE A 91 -13.47 6.52 -6.27
C ILE A 91 -14.22 7.68 -5.58
N HIS A 92 -15.11 7.37 -4.63
CA HIS A 92 -15.83 8.36 -3.84
C HIS A 92 -15.04 8.89 -2.62
N ASN A 93 -13.90 8.31 -2.28
CA ASN A 93 -13.00 8.79 -1.23
C ASN A 93 -11.82 9.60 -1.82
N ILE A 94 -11.46 10.74 -1.22
CA ILE A 94 -10.38 11.59 -1.74
C ILE A 94 -9.00 10.90 -1.73
N HIS A 95 -8.69 10.17 -0.66
CA HIS A 95 -7.44 9.43 -0.51
C HIS A 95 -7.43 8.17 -1.40
N GLY A 96 -8.57 7.47 -1.47
CA GLY A 96 -8.77 6.34 -2.36
C GLY A 96 -8.51 6.69 -3.82
N ARG A 97 -8.95 7.87 -4.29
CA ARG A 97 -8.65 8.35 -5.65
C ARG A 97 -7.16 8.50 -5.94
N HIS A 98 -6.34 8.90 -4.96
CA HIS A 98 -4.89 8.97 -5.14
C HIS A 98 -4.27 7.58 -5.36
N VAL A 99 -4.73 6.58 -4.61
CA VAL A 99 -4.30 5.18 -4.80
C VAL A 99 -4.73 4.66 -6.17
N LEU A 100 -5.98 4.89 -6.58
CA LEU A 100 -6.48 4.49 -7.90
C LEU A 100 -5.65 5.11 -9.03
N ALA A 101 -5.39 6.42 -8.95
CA ALA A 101 -4.57 7.11 -9.95
C ALA A 101 -3.15 6.53 -10.03
N ARG A 102 -2.53 6.23 -8.88
CA ARG A 102 -1.20 5.64 -8.83
C ARG A 102 -1.17 4.23 -9.42
N LEU A 103 -2.14 3.39 -9.05
CA LEU A 103 -2.24 2.04 -9.58
C LEU A 103 -2.45 2.06 -11.09
N GLN A 104 -3.31 2.94 -11.59
CA GLN A 104 -3.57 3.09 -13.03
C GLN A 104 -2.29 3.48 -13.81
N ILE A 105 -1.46 4.38 -13.28
CA ILE A 105 -0.17 4.74 -13.90
C ILE A 105 0.77 3.53 -13.96
N MET A 106 0.86 2.77 -12.87
CA MET A 106 1.71 1.58 -12.81
C MET A 106 1.24 0.50 -13.78
N LEU A 107 -0.06 0.22 -13.83
CA LEU A 107 -0.63 -0.76 -14.75
C LEU A 107 -0.45 -0.33 -16.20
N ALA A 108 -0.68 0.94 -16.53
CA ALA A 108 -0.47 1.45 -17.89
C ALA A 108 0.98 1.29 -18.35
N ALA A 109 1.95 1.52 -17.46
CA ALA A 109 3.37 1.27 -17.74
C ALA A 109 3.69 -0.23 -17.98
N ARG A 110 2.86 -1.13 -17.45
CA ARG A 110 2.94 -2.59 -17.67
C ARG A 110 2.07 -3.08 -18.85
N GLY A 111 1.41 -2.17 -19.58
CA GLY A 111 0.47 -2.54 -20.65
C GLY A 111 -0.85 -3.14 -20.15
N SER A 112 -1.23 -2.87 -18.90
CA SER A 112 -2.45 -3.33 -18.24
C SER A 112 -3.32 -2.15 -17.77
N TYR A 113 -4.58 -2.39 -17.43
CA TYR A 113 -5.52 -1.36 -16.97
C TYR A 113 -6.37 -1.89 -15.80
N ILE A 114 -6.84 -1.00 -14.93
CA ILE A 114 -7.93 -1.35 -14.00
C ILE A 114 -9.17 -1.63 -14.86
N PRO A 115 -9.85 -2.79 -14.68
CA PRO A 115 -11.07 -3.13 -15.41
C PRO A 115 -12.20 -2.09 -15.26
#